data_AF-A0A7K9Y9G4-F1
#
_entry.id   AF-A0A7K9Y9G4-F1
#
_cell.length_a   1.000
_cell.length_b   1.000
_cell.length_c   1.000
_cell.angle_alpha   90.00
_cell.angle_beta   90.00
_cell.angle_gamma   90.00
#
_symmetry.space_group_name_H-M   'P 1'
#
loop_
_entity.id
_entity.type
_entity.pdbx_description
1 polymer ?
#
loop_
_entity_poly.entity_id
_entity_poly.type
_entity_poly.pdbx_seq_one_letter_code
_entity_poly.pdbx_strand_id
1 'polypeptide(L)'
;QLRTTTTVATCRDFTEDRLWLNGVEVDAGQPRLQACLREVRRLARKRRGDDAAAPLSLSYKVHVASENNFPTAAGLASSASGYACLVSALARLYSVEGELSEVARRGSGSACRSMLGGFVQWQRGERPDGRDSVAQQLQPETHWPELSVLVLVVSGEKKAVGSTAGMQTSVDTSPLLKYRAEVVVPERMTRMARCIRDRDFETFGQLTMQDSNQFHATCLDTFPPIFYLNDVSQRIIALAHRFNAHHGRTKVGQPLPHGPVVGTVPLSPCPCSQVAYTFDAGPNAVIFMLEDTVDEFVEVVRRSFPPASNGDQFLRGRPVGTAVLPEELVSAVVVDPAPGAIHYILHTKVWGGRGTDPSAPCCPLTHLLSPQPGPGPQLLDDPSQHLLGPDGLPCRSA
;
A
#
# COMPACT_ATOMS: atom_id res chain seq x y z
N GLN A 1 5.64 -6.15 10.03
CA GLN A 1 4.91 -4.91 9.68
C GLN A 1 5.72 -4.17 8.65
N LEU A 2 5.10 -3.64 7.59
CA LEU A 2 5.81 -2.96 6.50
C LEU A 2 5.92 -1.46 6.80
N ARG A 3 7.10 -0.87 6.62
CA ARG A 3 7.34 0.57 6.85
C ARG A 3 8.53 1.10 6.06
N THR A 4 8.48 2.40 5.80
CA THR A 4 9.62 3.20 5.37
C THR A 4 10.06 4.09 6.52
N THR A 5 11.36 4.14 6.80
CA THR A 5 11.97 5.07 7.75
C THR A 5 12.71 6.13 6.97
N THR A 6 12.54 7.41 7.31
CA THR A 6 13.28 8.52 6.70
C THR A 6 13.83 9.43 7.79
N THR A 7 15.11 9.75 7.67
CA THR A 7 15.80 10.78 8.44
C THR A 7 16.09 11.96 7.51
N VAL A 8 15.77 13.17 7.96
CA VAL A 8 16.13 14.40 7.25
C VAL A 8 16.94 15.28 8.19
N ALA A 9 18.10 15.73 7.72
CA ALA A 9 18.95 16.68 8.42
C ALA A 9 19.20 17.90 7.53
N THR A 10 19.45 19.05 8.17
CA THR A 10 19.92 20.25 7.48
C THR A 10 21.00 20.93 8.31
N CYS A 11 22.02 21.44 7.64
CA CYS A 11 23.16 22.08 8.27
C CYS A 11 23.66 23.22 7.38
N ARG A 12 24.23 24.26 8.01
CA ARG A 12 24.90 25.35 7.30
C ARG A 12 26.11 24.87 6.50
N ASP A 13 26.73 23.79 6.95
CA ASP A 13 27.96 23.23 6.37
C ASP A 13 27.67 22.25 5.22
N PHE A 14 26.39 21.90 4.99
CA PHE A 14 26.00 21.09 3.83
C PHE A 14 26.06 21.95 2.56
N THR A 15 26.85 21.50 1.59
CA THR A 15 27.09 22.21 0.32
C THR A 15 26.05 21.90 -0.74
N GLU A 16 25.42 20.73 -0.68
CA GLU A 16 24.41 20.26 -1.65
C GLU A 16 23.28 19.46 -0.99
N ASP A 17 22.12 19.38 -1.66
CA ASP A 17 21.05 18.48 -1.24
C ASP A 17 21.48 17.04 -1.61
N ARG A 18 21.42 16.09 -0.68
CA ARG A 18 21.83 14.68 -0.90
C ARG A 18 20.75 13.70 -0.45
N LEU A 19 20.62 12.58 -1.15
CA LEU A 19 19.62 11.55 -0.88
C LEU A 19 20.25 10.16 -0.93
N TRP A 20 20.01 9.37 0.11
CA TRP A 20 20.35 7.94 0.17
C TRP A 20 19.09 7.11 0.31
N LEU A 21 18.97 6.06 -0.51
CA LEU A 21 17.90 5.07 -0.45
C LEU A 21 18.51 3.69 -0.20
N ASN A 22 18.21 3.10 0.96
CA ASN A 22 18.78 1.83 1.41
C ASN A 22 20.32 1.81 1.36
N GLY A 23 20.95 2.84 1.92
CA GLY A 23 22.41 2.99 1.97
C GLY A 23 23.08 3.45 0.66
N VAL A 24 22.36 3.45 -0.46
CA VAL A 24 22.90 3.87 -1.77
C VAL A 24 22.53 5.32 -2.06
N GLU A 25 23.54 6.13 -2.37
CA GLU A 25 23.33 7.51 -2.80
C GLU A 25 22.64 7.56 -4.17
N VAL A 26 21.64 8.43 -4.30
CA VAL A 26 20.91 8.66 -5.54
C VAL A 26 20.85 10.14 -5.84
N ASP A 27 20.66 10.48 -7.11
CA ASP A 27 20.59 11.87 -7.55
C ASP A 27 19.47 12.65 -6.83
N ALA A 28 19.85 13.66 -6.06
CA ALA A 28 18.91 14.56 -5.39
C ALA A 28 18.30 15.61 -6.35
N GLY A 29 18.83 15.74 -7.57
CA GLY A 29 18.29 16.59 -8.64
C GLY A 29 17.00 16.07 -9.27
N GLN A 30 16.55 14.86 -8.90
CA GLN A 30 15.34 14.25 -9.44
C GLN A 30 14.12 15.20 -9.35
N PRO A 31 13.36 15.41 -10.45
CA PRO A 31 12.28 16.41 -10.49
C PRO A 31 11.22 16.26 -9.39
N ARG A 32 10.90 15.02 -9.01
CA ARG A 32 9.92 14.69 -7.97
C ARG A 32 10.39 15.07 -6.56
N LEU A 33 11.65 14.76 -6.22
CA LEU A 33 12.24 15.17 -4.95
C LEU A 33 12.27 16.69 -4.84
N GLN A 34 12.76 17.34 -5.91
CA GLN A 34 12.86 18.79 -5.96
C GLN A 34 11.48 19.48 -5.89
N ALA A 35 10.44 18.87 -6.46
CA ALA A 35 9.07 19.36 -6.31
C ALA A 35 8.58 19.32 -4.85
N CYS A 36 8.84 18.22 -4.12
CA CYS A 36 8.52 18.12 -2.70
C CYS A 36 9.29 19.15 -1.87
N LEU A 37 10.61 19.26 -2.05
CA LEU A 37 11.45 20.21 -1.32
C LEU A 37 11.02 21.66 -1.53
N ARG A 38 10.76 22.05 -2.80
CA ARG A 38 10.25 23.40 -3.12
C ARG A 38 8.93 23.68 -2.42
N GLU A 39 8.01 22.74 -2.45
CA GLU A 39 6.67 22.96 -1.90
C GLU A 39 6.66 23.00 -0.37
N VAL A 40 7.39 22.12 0.33
CA VAL A 40 7.52 22.22 1.79
C VAL A 40 8.20 23.53 2.19
N ARG A 41 9.28 23.93 1.50
CA ARG A 41 9.94 25.22 1.75
C ARG A 41 9.00 26.39 1.48
N ARG A 42 8.13 26.32 0.44
CA ARG A 42 7.11 27.35 0.16
C ARG A 42 6.09 27.46 1.30
N LEU A 43 5.59 26.33 1.81
CA LEU A 43 4.68 26.29 2.95
C LEU A 43 5.34 26.84 4.22
N ALA A 44 6.60 26.48 4.48
CA ALA A 44 7.38 27.01 5.60
C ALA A 44 7.53 28.54 5.53
N ARG A 45 7.84 29.11 4.36
CA ARG A 45 7.89 30.57 4.15
C ARG A 45 6.55 31.23 4.43
N LYS A 46 5.46 30.65 3.88
CA LYS A 46 4.11 31.18 4.08
C LYS A 46 3.73 31.26 5.56
N ARG A 47 4.15 30.27 6.37
CA ARG A 47 3.90 30.25 7.82
C ARG A 47 4.75 31.28 8.58
N ARG A 48 6.03 31.40 8.22
CA ARG A 48 6.98 32.27 8.93
C ARG A 48 6.77 33.76 8.64
N GLY A 49 6.18 34.13 7.50
CA GLY A 49 6.14 35.54 7.08
C GLY A 49 7.55 36.11 6.91
N ASP A 50 7.73 37.40 7.20
CA ASP A 50 9.03 38.10 7.22
C ASP A 50 9.81 37.91 8.53
N ASP A 51 9.43 36.93 9.36
CA ASP A 51 10.02 36.75 10.68
C ASP A 51 11.45 36.20 10.59
N ALA A 52 12.42 37.12 10.63
CA ALA A 52 13.86 36.88 10.51
C ALA A 52 14.46 36.06 11.67
N ALA A 53 13.68 35.80 12.73
CA ALA A 53 14.10 35.07 13.94
C ALA A 53 13.96 33.54 13.84
N ALA A 54 13.55 33.00 12.68
CA ALA A 54 13.38 31.56 12.56
C ALA A 54 14.74 30.81 12.64
N PRO A 55 14.90 29.84 13.56
CA PRO A 55 16.22 29.28 13.91
C PRO A 55 16.89 28.45 12.81
N LEU A 56 16.16 28.04 11.77
CA LEU A 56 16.63 27.20 10.68
C LEU A 56 16.48 27.91 9.34
N SER A 57 17.58 28.20 8.66
CA SER A 57 17.51 28.80 7.32
C SER A 57 16.89 27.82 6.31
N LEU A 58 15.92 28.30 5.53
CA LEU A 58 15.33 27.54 4.42
C LEU A 58 16.28 27.44 3.21
N SER A 59 17.40 28.17 3.23
CA SER A 59 18.46 28.08 2.20
C SER A 59 19.45 26.95 2.45
N TYR A 60 19.49 26.42 3.68
CA TYR A 60 20.37 25.31 4.00
C TYR A 60 19.98 24.06 3.21
N LYS A 61 21.02 23.33 2.82
CA LYS A 61 20.87 22.09 2.09
C LYS A 61 20.38 20.99 3.01
N VAL A 62 19.75 19.98 2.42
CA VAL A 62 19.18 18.85 3.16
C VAL A 62 19.88 17.56 2.77
N HIS A 63 20.24 16.78 3.77
CA HIS A 63 20.64 15.39 3.60
C HIS A 63 19.47 14.51 4.04
N VAL A 64 19.14 13.52 3.22
CA VAL A 64 18.01 12.62 3.44
C VAL A 64 18.49 11.18 3.35
N ALA A 65 18.32 10.39 4.39
CA ALA A 65 18.48 8.93 4.29
C ALA A 65 17.14 8.25 4.51
N SER A 66 16.79 7.30 3.64
CA SER A 66 15.55 6.55 3.74
C SER A 66 15.78 5.05 3.53
N GLU A 67 15.11 4.23 4.32
CA GLU A 67 15.19 2.77 4.27
C GLU A 67 13.79 2.13 4.31
N ASN A 68 13.61 1.01 3.62
CA ASN A 68 12.41 0.19 3.68
C ASN A 68 12.73 -1.16 4.32
N ASN A 69 11.83 -1.67 5.16
CA ASN A 69 11.98 -3.03 5.70
C ASN A 69 11.31 -4.12 4.84
N PHE A 70 11.00 -3.78 3.58
CA PHE A 70 10.45 -4.67 2.57
C PHE A 70 11.19 -4.48 1.25
N PRO A 71 11.31 -5.51 0.38
CA PRO A 71 12.15 -5.39 -0.80
C PRO A 71 11.62 -4.34 -1.77
N THR A 72 12.49 -3.40 -2.15
CA THR A 72 12.18 -2.26 -3.03
C THR A 72 11.60 -2.70 -4.39
N ALA A 73 11.95 -3.89 -4.87
CA ALA A 73 11.52 -4.44 -6.15
C ALA A 73 10.29 -5.37 -6.06
N ALA A 74 9.78 -5.70 -4.86
CA ALA A 74 8.63 -6.59 -4.69
C ALA A 74 7.27 -5.95 -5.04
N GLY A 75 7.22 -4.93 -5.89
CA GLY A 75 5.96 -4.32 -6.33
C GLY A 75 5.15 -3.58 -5.25
N LEU A 76 5.60 -3.54 -4.00
CA LEU A 76 4.90 -3.00 -2.80
C LEU A 76 4.83 -1.47 -2.69
N ALA A 77 4.78 -0.75 -3.82
CA ALA A 77 4.64 0.71 -3.87
C ALA A 77 5.61 1.51 -2.97
N SER A 78 6.89 1.14 -2.95
CA SER A 78 7.94 1.79 -2.12
C SER A 78 8.07 3.31 -2.30
N SER A 79 7.68 3.85 -3.46
CA SER A 79 7.66 5.30 -3.70
C SER A 79 6.54 6.01 -2.93
N ALA A 80 5.40 5.37 -2.71
CA ALA A 80 4.27 5.97 -2.01
C ALA A 80 4.64 6.22 -0.53
N SER A 81 5.07 5.18 0.16
CA SER A 81 5.52 5.28 1.56
C SER A 81 6.76 6.17 1.68
N GLY A 82 7.72 6.08 0.75
CA GLY A 82 8.91 6.93 0.75
C GLY A 82 8.61 8.43 0.68
N TYR A 83 7.77 8.86 -0.26
CA TYR A 83 7.42 10.28 -0.38
C TYR A 83 6.52 10.77 0.76
N ALA A 84 5.63 9.94 1.28
CA ALA A 84 4.83 10.29 2.47
C ALA A 84 5.73 10.48 3.70
N CYS A 85 6.69 9.58 3.89
CA CYS A 85 7.70 9.67 4.96
C CYS A 85 8.54 10.94 4.85
N LEU A 86 9.08 11.19 3.65
CA LEU A 86 9.90 12.36 3.34
C LEU A 86 9.16 13.67 3.61
N VAL A 87 7.92 13.80 3.10
CA VAL A 87 7.12 15.01 3.29
C VAL A 87 6.80 15.22 4.76
N SER A 88 6.48 14.15 5.49
CA SER A 88 6.25 14.23 6.93
C SER A 88 7.51 14.71 7.66
N ALA A 89 8.68 14.13 7.33
CA ALA A 89 9.97 14.49 7.93
C ALA A 89 10.36 15.94 7.66
N LEU A 90 10.24 16.39 6.42
CA LEU A 90 10.48 17.77 6.03
C LEU A 90 9.51 18.74 6.70
N ALA A 91 8.21 18.38 6.75
CA ALA A 91 7.22 19.21 7.41
C ALA A 91 7.54 19.39 8.89
N ARG A 92 7.96 18.32 9.58
CA ARG A 92 8.39 18.43 10.98
C ARG A 92 9.66 19.26 11.13
N LEU A 93 10.68 19.01 10.30
CA LEU A 93 11.95 19.77 10.31
C LEU A 93 11.71 21.28 10.13
N TYR A 94 10.81 21.66 9.21
CA TYR A 94 10.52 23.06 8.92
C TYR A 94 9.35 23.63 9.71
N SER A 95 8.78 22.86 10.65
CA SER A 95 7.59 23.23 11.42
C SER A 95 6.44 23.69 10.49
N VAL A 96 6.09 22.85 9.51
CA VAL A 96 4.92 23.00 8.65
C VAL A 96 3.80 22.12 9.20
N GLU A 97 2.63 22.71 9.39
CA GLU A 97 1.41 22.04 9.83
C GLU A 97 0.32 22.15 8.76
N GLY A 98 -0.72 21.32 8.88
CA GLY A 98 -1.89 21.34 8.00
C GLY A 98 -1.87 20.25 6.93
N GLU A 99 -2.52 20.52 5.81
CA GLU A 99 -2.72 19.57 4.71
C GLU A 99 -1.42 19.35 3.91
N LEU A 100 -0.89 18.14 3.95
CA LEU A 100 0.40 17.75 3.35
C LEU A 100 0.27 16.77 2.18
N SER A 101 -0.94 16.24 1.92
CA SER A 101 -1.21 15.33 0.82
C SER A 101 -0.94 15.96 -0.54
N GLU A 102 -1.13 17.27 -0.72
CA GLU A 102 -0.74 17.98 -1.95
C GLU A 102 0.78 17.85 -2.21
N VAL A 103 1.59 18.01 -1.16
CA VAL A 103 3.05 17.93 -1.26
C VAL A 103 3.45 16.49 -1.60
N ALA A 104 2.93 15.51 -0.87
CA ALA A 104 3.23 14.10 -1.09
C ALA A 104 2.86 13.66 -2.51
N ARG A 105 1.71 14.09 -3.02
CA ARG A 105 1.22 13.82 -4.38
C ARG A 105 2.21 14.27 -5.48
N ARG A 106 2.92 15.38 -5.27
CA ARG A 106 3.92 15.91 -6.23
C ARG A 106 5.15 15.02 -6.35
N GLY A 107 5.50 14.31 -5.28
CA GLY A 107 6.57 13.31 -5.28
C GLY A 107 6.12 11.99 -5.90
N SER A 108 5.00 11.46 -5.43
CA SER A 108 4.34 10.29 -6.01
C SER A 108 2.84 10.42 -5.77
N GLY A 109 2.02 10.28 -6.83
CA GLY A 109 0.57 10.49 -6.73
C GLY A 109 -0.06 9.71 -5.57
N SER A 110 0.24 8.43 -5.44
CA SER A 110 -0.27 7.58 -4.36
C SER A 110 0.27 7.88 -2.96
N ALA A 111 1.38 8.62 -2.82
CA ALA A 111 1.95 8.97 -1.51
C ALA A 111 0.99 9.80 -0.67
N CYS A 112 0.10 10.58 -1.30
CA CYS A 112 -0.91 11.36 -0.59
C CYS A 112 -1.79 10.50 0.32
N ARG A 113 -2.09 9.26 -0.08
CA ARG A 113 -2.93 8.33 0.69
C ARG A 113 -2.21 7.74 1.89
N SER A 114 -0.87 7.69 1.86
CA SER A 114 -0.03 7.24 2.97
C SER A 114 0.24 8.34 3.99
N MET A 115 -0.37 9.53 3.84
CA MET A 115 -0.32 10.58 4.85
C MET A 115 -1.30 10.32 6.01
N LEU A 116 -2.28 9.43 5.82
CA LEU A 116 -3.35 9.14 6.75
C LEU A 116 -3.43 7.63 7.03
N GLY A 117 -3.95 7.25 8.20
CA GLY A 117 -4.19 5.85 8.57
C GLY A 117 -5.54 5.32 8.07
N GLY A 118 -5.73 4.00 8.15
CA GLY A 118 -7.00 3.35 7.84
C GLY A 118 -7.34 3.30 6.35
N PHE A 119 -8.60 3.59 6.02
CA PHE A 119 -9.10 3.61 4.65
C PHE A 119 -9.06 5.04 4.12
N VAL A 120 -8.33 5.26 3.04
CA VAL A 120 -8.03 6.61 2.54
C VAL A 120 -8.41 6.73 1.06
N GLN A 121 -9.20 7.74 0.75
CA GLN A 121 -9.53 8.13 -0.62
C GLN A 121 -8.57 9.23 -1.09
N TRP A 122 -8.05 9.13 -2.30
CA TRP A 122 -7.48 10.28 -3.01
C TRP A 122 -8.57 10.87 -3.91
N GLN A 123 -9.00 12.09 -3.61
CA GLN A 123 -9.94 12.82 -4.45
C GLN A 123 -9.21 13.31 -5.70
N ARG A 124 -9.80 13.12 -6.89
CA ARG A 124 -9.17 13.54 -8.15
C ARG A 124 -8.93 15.05 -8.21
N GLY A 125 -9.79 15.84 -7.57
CA GLY A 125 -9.89 17.28 -7.75
C GLY A 125 -10.48 17.66 -9.10
N GLU A 126 -11.00 18.88 -9.19
CA GLU A 126 -11.57 19.48 -10.40
C GLU A 126 -10.88 20.79 -10.76
N ARG A 127 -10.15 21.39 -9.81
CA ARG A 127 -9.43 22.64 -10.04
C ARG A 127 -8.18 22.40 -10.89
N PRO A 128 -7.92 23.24 -11.91
CA PRO A 128 -6.70 23.15 -12.71
C PRO A 128 -5.40 23.35 -11.90
N ASP A 129 -5.46 24.06 -10.77
CA ASP A 129 -4.31 24.23 -9.88
C ASP A 129 -4.03 22.99 -9.01
N GLY A 130 -4.92 21.99 -9.03
CA GLY A 130 -4.81 20.73 -8.32
C GLY A 130 -4.89 20.86 -6.80
N ARG A 131 -5.37 21.98 -6.25
CA ARG A 131 -5.42 22.19 -4.79
C ARG A 131 -6.49 21.37 -4.07
N ASP A 132 -7.49 20.89 -4.79
CA ASP A 132 -8.57 20.02 -4.30
C ASP A 132 -8.30 18.53 -4.58
N SER A 133 -7.17 18.18 -5.19
CA SER A 133 -6.76 16.81 -5.44
C SER A 133 -6.02 16.23 -4.21
N VAL A 134 -6.73 16.05 -3.10
CA VAL A 134 -6.15 15.72 -1.79
C VAL A 134 -6.58 14.35 -1.27
N ALA A 135 -5.90 13.84 -0.24
CA ALA A 135 -6.32 12.62 0.42
C ALA A 135 -7.35 12.93 1.51
N GLN A 136 -8.27 12.01 1.73
CA GLN A 136 -9.29 12.08 2.76
C GLN A 136 -9.42 10.71 3.43
N GLN A 137 -9.37 10.68 4.76
CA GLN A 137 -9.67 9.48 5.51
C GLN A 137 -11.18 9.19 5.43
N LEU A 138 -11.53 8.01 4.93
CA LEU A 138 -12.90 7.50 4.91
C LEU A 138 -13.26 6.88 6.25
N GLN A 139 -12.35 6.07 6.79
CA GLN A 139 -12.49 5.40 8.09
C GLN A 139 -11.12 5.25 8.75
N PRO A 140 -11.02 5.39 10.08
CA PRO A 140 -9.77 5.19 10.79
C PRO A 140 -9.35 3.71 10.76
N GLU A 141 -8.08 3.46 11.02
CA GLU A 141 -7.50 2.12 11.08
C GLU A 141 -8.17 1.20 12.13
N THR A 142 -8.72 1.78 13.19
CA THR A 142 -9.49 1.08 14.22
C THR A 142 -10.89 0.66 13.75
N HIS A 143 -11.34 1.12 12.58
CA HIS A 143 -12.70 0.85 12.09
C HIS A 143 -12.91 -0.59 11.70
N TRP A 144 -11.93 -1.33 11.18
CA TRP A 144 -12.13 -2.71 10.73
C TRP A 144 -10.99 -3.63 11.21
N PRO A 145 -10.90 -3.90 12.52
CA PRO A 145 -9.77 -4.61 13.13
C PRO A 145 -9.65 -6.09 12.71
N GLU A 146 -10.74 -6.69 12.24
CA GLU A 146 -10.80 -8.06 11.73
C GLU A 146 -10.17 -8.17 10.33
N LEU A 147 -10.07 -7.07 9.57
CA LEU A 147 -9.55 -7.09 8.21
C LEU A 147 -8.04 -7.36 8.20
N SER A 148 -7.68 -8.49 7.58
CA SER A 148 -6.32 -8.99 7.45
C SER A 148 -5.85 -8.95 6.00
N VAL A 149 -4.54 -8.78 5.83
CA VAL A 149 -3.89 -8.61 4.53
C VAL A 149 -2.72 -9.57 4.42
N LEU A 150 -2.72 -10.40 3.39
CA LEU A 150 -1.58 -11.20 2.98
C LEU A 150 -0.97 -10.62 1.71
N VAL A 151 0.35 -10.50 1.65
CA VAL A 151 1.06 -10.24 0.40
C VAL A 151 1.78 -11.53 -0.01
N LEU A 152 1.35 -12.10 -1.12
CA LEU A 152 1.99 -13.27 -1.74
C LEU A 152 3.06 -12.77 -2.69
N VAL A 153 4.33 -12.90 -2.29
CA VAL A 153 5.46 -12.44 -3.08
C VAL A 153 5.84 -13.50 -4.09
N VAL A 154 5.43 -13.28 -5.33
CA VAL A 154 5.69 -14.12 -6.51
C VAL A 154 7.04 -13.78 -7.13
N SER A 155 7.38 -12.50 -7.20
CA SER A 155 8.66 -12.04 -7.75
C SER A 155 9.18 -10.82 -6.99
N GLY A 156 10.51 -10.79 -6.85
CA GLY A 156 11.27 -9.64 -6.38
C GLY A 156 12.02 -8.92 -7.51
N GLU A 157 11.77 -9.27 -8.77
CA GLU A 157 12.46 -8.68 -9.91
C GLU A 157 11.95 -7.28 -10.23
N LYS A 158 12.81 -6.49 -10.89
CA LYS A 158 12.44 -5.15 -11.33
C LYS A 158 11.32 -5.23 -12.37
N LYS A 159 10.31 -4.39 -12.21
CA LYS A 159 9.19 -4.24 -13.15
C LYS A 159 9.72 -3.98 -14.57
N ALA A 160 9.22 -4.73 -15.56
CA ALA A 160 9.53 -4.50 -16.97
C ALA A 160 9.09 -3.09 -17.42
N VAL A 161 7.87 -2.67 -17.05
CA VAL A 161 7.34 -1.34 -17.33
C VAL A 161 7.04 -0.61 -16.02
N GLY A 162 7.75 0.49 -15.77
CA GLY A 162 7.50 1.34 -14.62
C GLY A 162 6.13 2.01 -14.68
N SER A 163 5.44 2.12 -13.53
CA SER A 163 4.06 2.59 -13.46
C SER A 163 3.84 3.98 -14.07
N THR A 164 4.80 4.91 -13.94
CA THR A 164 4.70 6.27 -14.51
C THR A 164 4.62 6.24 -16.03
N ALA A 165 5.53 5.51 -16.68
CA ALA A 165 5.55 5.40 -18.14
C ALA A 165 4.34 4.61 -18.61
N GLY A 166 4.07 3.47 -17.96
CA GLY A 166 2.96 2.58 -18.32
C GLY A 166 1.59 3.25 -18.23
N MET A 167 1.32 4.03 -17.16
CA MET A 167 0.05 4.73 -17.02
C MET A 167 -0.12 5.83 -18.06
N GLN A 168 0.96 6.53 -18.43
CA GLN A 168 0.90 7.57 -19.48
C GLN A 168 0.60 6.94 -20.84
N THR A 169 1.31 5.86 -21.21
CA THR A 169 1.03 5.12 -22.45
C THR A 169 -0.40 4.61 -22.49
N SER A 170 -0.94 4.17 -21.34
CA SER A 170 -2.33 3.73 -21.24
C SER A 170 -3.31 4.89 -21.46
N VAL A 171 -3.04 6.08 -20.91
CA VAL A 171 -3.83 7.30 -21.19
C VAL A 171 -3.82 7.63 -22.68
N ASP A 172 -2.67 7.50 -23.32
CA ASP A 172 -2.49 7.90 -24.72
C ASP A 172 -3.12 6.89 -25.71
N THR A 173 -3.30 5.62 -25.31
CA THR A 173 -3.60 4.53 -26.26
C THR A 173 -4.78 3.63 -25.90
N SER A 174 -5.20 3.55 -24.63
CA SER A 174 -6.30 2.67 -24.20
C SER A 174 -7.65 3.41 -24.21
N PRO A 175 -8.55 3.15 -25.17
CA PRO A 175 -9.92 3.68 -25.11
C PRO A 175 -10.69 3.13 -23.89
N LEU A 176 -10.39 1.92 -23.42
CA LEU A 176 -11.05 1.35 -22.24
C LEU A 176 -10.69 2.09 -20.95
N LEU A 177 -9.48 2.64 -20.84
CA LEU A 177 -9.07 3.45 -19.69
C LEU A 177 -9.93 4.72 -19.56
N LYS A 178 -10.25 5.37 -20.68
CA LYS A 178 -11.12 6.56 -20.67
C LYS A 178 -12.51 6.22 -20.12
N TYR A 179 -13.14 5.17 -20.65
CA TYR A 179 -14.44 4.72 -20.16
C TYR A 179 -14.41 4.31 -18.69
N ARG A 180 -13.35 3.59 -18.27
CA ARG A 180 -13.13 3.23 -16.86
C ARG A 180 -13.12 4.47 -15.97
N ALA A 181 -12.35 5.50 -16.33
CA ALA A 181 -12.21 6.71 -15.52
C ALA A 181 -13.49 7.57 -15.47
N GLU A 182 -14.19 7.71 -16.60
CA GLU A 182 -15.36 8.59 -16.71
C GLU A 182 -16.65 7.94 -16.18
N VAL A 183 -16.81 6.62 -16.37
CA VAL A 183 -18.10 5.94 -16.13
C VAL A 183 -18.02 4.95 -14.97
N VAL A 184 -16.97 4.14 -14.90
CA VAL A 184 -16.94 3.00 -13.97
C VAL A 184 -16.45 3.38 -12.57
N VAL A 185 -15.32 4.10 -12.50
CA VAL A 185 -14.66 4.42 -11.21
C VAL A 185 -15.54 5.29 -10.29
N PRO A 186 -16.28 6.32 -10.76
CA PRO A 186 -17.11 7.13 -9.87
C PRO A 186 -18.15 6.35 -9.06
N GLU A 187 -18.86 5.41 -9.70
CA GLU A 187 -19.83 4.55 -9.02
C GLU A 187 -19.11 3.59 -8.05
N ARG A 188 -18.00 2.97 -8.49
CA ARG A 188 -17.21 2.06 -7.65
C ARG A 188 -16.68 2.74 -6.39
N MET A 189 -16.23 3.99 -6.49
CA MET A 189 -15.78 4.76 -5.34
C MET A 189 -16.90 4.95 -4.30
N THR A 190 -18.11 5.26 -4.76
CA THR A 190 -19.29 5.41 -3.88
C THR A 190 -19.64 4.09 -3.19
N ARG A 191 -19.65 2.99 -3.95
CA ARG A 191 -19.96 1.65 -3.42
C ARG A 191 -18.88 1.13 -2.48
N MET A 192 -17.61 1.35 -2.81
CA MET A 192 -16.46 0.97 -1.97
C MET A 192 -16.47 1.73 -0.64
N ALA A 193 -16.71 3.04 -0.67
CA ALA A 193 -16.84 3.83 0.56
C ALA A 193 -17.99 3.32 1.45
N ARG A 194 -19.11 2.92 0.85
CA ARG A 194 -20.25 2.32 1.56
C ARG A 194 -19.88 0.97 2.20
N CYS A 195 -19.30 0.03 1.45
CA CYS A 195 -19.00 -1.29 2.01
C CYS A 195 -17.88 -1.23 3.07
N ILE A 196 -16.93 -0.28 2.97
CA ILE A 196 -15.97 -0.02 4.04
C ILE A 196 -16.69 0.48 5.30
N ARG A 197 -17.58 1.47 5.18
CA ARG A 197 -18.35 2.00 6.31
C ARG A 197 -19.19 0.91 6.97
N ASP A 198 -19.86 0.09 6.16
CA ASP A 198 -20.81 -0.93 6.62
C ASP A 198 -20.10 -2.27 6.99
N ARG A 199 -18.76 -2.35 6.85
CA ARG A 199 -17.93 -3.57 7.02
C ARG A 199 -18.44 -4.77 6.23
N ASP A 200 -19.01 -4.51 5.05
CA ASP A 200 -19.50 -5.52 4.13
C ASP A 200 -18.31 -6.10 3.35
N PHE A 201 -17.72 -7.17 3.89
CA PHE A 201 -16.57 -7.84 3.29
C PHE A 201 -16.90 -8.44 1.92
N GLU A 202 -18.12 -8.92 1.71
CA GLU A 202 -18.50 -9.56 0.46
C GLU A 202 -18.49 -8.55 -0.69
N THR A 203 -19.18 -7.42 -0.52
CA THR A 203 -19.17 -6.34 -1.52
C THR A 203 -17.78 -5.73 -1.66
N PHE A 204 -17.06 -5.53 -0.55
CA PHE A 204 -15.67 -5.05 -0.55
C PHE A 204 -14.77 -5.95 -1.41
N GLY A 205 -14.87 -7.26 -1.20
CA GLY A 205 -14.05 -8.24 -1.88
C GLY A 205 -14.35 -8.33 -3.37
N GLN A 206 -15.63 -8.35 -3.73
CA GLN A 206 -16.05 -8.35 -5.14
C GLN A 206 -15.57 -7.09 -5.88
N LEU A 207 -15.78 -5.90 -5.30
CA LEU A 207 -15.32 -4.64 -5.90
C LEU A 207 -13.80 -4.59 -6.03
N THR A 208 -13.07 -5.05 -5.02
CA THR A 208 -11.60 -5.12 -5.04
C THR A 208 -11.09 -5.98 -6.19
N MET A 209 -11.62 -7.20 -6.33
CA MET A 209 -11.23 -8.12 -7.41
C MET A 209 -11.61 -7.57 -8.80
N GLN A 210 -12.82 -7.01 -8.94
CA GLN A 210 -13.28 -6.44 -10.21
C GLN A 210 -12.47 -5.20 -10.63
N ASP A 211 -12.06 -4.38 -9.67
CA ASP A 211 -11.26 -3.18 -9.95
C ASP A 211 -9.81 -3.54 -10.30
N SER A 212 -9.22 -4.51 -9.60
CA SER A 212 -7.93 -5.10 -9.96
C SER A 212 -7.97 -5.67 -11.38
N ASN A 213 -8.95 -6.53 -11.69
CA ASN A 213 -9.07 -7.13 -13.01
C ASN A 213 -9.22 -6.08 -14.11
N GLN A 214 -10.05 -5.06 -13.88
CA GLN A 214 -10.27 -4.02 -14.89
C GLN A 214 -9.06 -3.11 -15.07
N PHE A 215 -8.28 -2.83 -14.01
CA PHE A 215 -7.00 -2.16 -14.13
C PHE A 215 -6.06 -2.93 -15.07
N HIS A 216 -5.87 -4.23 -14.84
CA HIS A 216 -5.03 -5.06 -15.71
C HIS A 216 -5.60 -5.22 -17.12
N ALA A 217 -6.93 -5.20 -17.29
CA ALA A 217 -7.55 -5.16 -18.61
C ALA A 217 -7.22 -3.86 -19.36
N THR A 218 -7.19 -2.70 -18.70
CA THR A 218 -6.73 -1.46 -19.34
C THR A 218 -5.25 -1.49 -19.69
N CYS A 219 -4.42 -2.14 -18.88
CA CYS A 219 -3.00 -2.37 -19.23
C CYS A 219 -2.84 -3.26 -20.46
N LEU A 220 -3.71 -4.26 -20.64
CA LEU A 220 -3.73 -5.13 -21.80
C LEU A 220 -4.25 -4.43 -23.07
N ASP A 221 -5.15 -3.46 -22.91
CA ASP A 221 -5.71 -2.62 -23.99
C ASP A 221 -4.75 -1.49 -24.44
N THR A 222 -3.75 -1.16 -23.64
CA THR A 222 -2.66 -0.23 -23.99
C THR A 222 -1.86 -0.73 -25.20
N PHE A 223 -1.33 0.18 -26.02
CA PHE A 223 -0.46 -0.17 -27.14
C PHE A 223 0.94 0.47 -27.04
N PRO A 224 2.04 -0.31 -26.95
CA PRO A 224 2.08 -1.77 -26.82
C PRO A 224 1.50 -2.25 -25.46
N PRO A 225 0.98 -3.49 -25.39
CA PRO A 225 0.32 -4.01 -24.19
C PRO A 225 1.28 -4.15 -23.02
N ILE A 226 0.75 -3.90 -21.83
CA ILE A 226 1.48 -3.99 -20.57
C ILE A 226 1.02 -5.23 -19.80
N PHE A 227 1.95 -6.14 -19.54
CA PHE A 227 1.71 -7.35 -18.76
C PHE A 227 2.36 -7.25 -17.38
N TYR A 228 1.53 -7.08 -16.35
CA TYR A 228 1.98 -7.13 -14.95
C TYR A 228 1.75 -8.50 -14.32
N LEU A 229 0.63 -9.15 -14.66
CA LEU A 229 0.28 -10.47 -14.18
C LEU A 229 1.04 -11.54 -14.95
N ASN A 230 1.46 -12.59 -14.25
CA ASN A 230 2.06 -13.78 -14.85
C ASN A 230 1.22 -15.03 -14.53
N ASP A 231 1.71 -16.20 -14.94
CA ASP A 231 1.00 -17.48 -14.73
C ASP A 231 0.74 -17.78 -13.25
N VAL A 232 1.66 -17.38 -12.35
CA VAL A 232 1.48 -17.56 -10.91
C VAL A 232 0.37 -16.62 -10.40
N SER A 233 0.32 -15.37 -10.86
CA SER A 233 -0.79 -14.45 -10.57
C SER A 233 -2.14 -15.05 -10.98
N GLN A 234 -2.22 -15.65 -12.17
CA GLN A 234 -3.44 -16.31 -12.66
C GLN A 234 -3.82 -17.53 -11.81
N ARG A 235 -2.85 -18.34 -11.37
CA ARG A 235 -3.09 -19.46 -10.44
C ARG A 235 -3.62 -18.98 -9.10
N ILE A 236 -3.12 -17.87 -8.56
CA ILE A 236 -3.62 -17.25 -7.31
C ILE A 236 -5.06 -16.75 -7.48
N ILE A 237 -5.39 -16.11 -8.62
CA ILE A 237 -6.76 -15.70 -8.95
C ILE A 237 -7.70 -16.93 -8.95
N ALA A 238 -7.31 -18.00 -9.64
CA ALA A 238 -8.08 -19.23 -9.71
C ALA A 238 -8.20 -19.91 -8.33
N LEU A 239 -7.16 -19.85 -7.49
CA LEU A 239 -7.18 -20.35 -6.12
C LEU A 239 -8.22 -19.60 -5.27
N ALA A 240 -8.21 -18.27 -5.30
CA ALA A 240 -9.15 -17.44 -4.55
C ALA A 240 -10.60 -17.70 -4.96
N HIS A 241 -10.88 -17.83 -6.25
CA HIS A 241 -12.23 -18.16 -6.75
C HIS A 241 -12.69 -19.56 -6.34
N ARG A 242 -11.82 -20.58 -6.40
CA ARG A 242 -12.14 -21.94 -5.92
C ARG A 242 -12.42 -21.95 -4.42
N PHE A 243 -11.61 -21.25 -3.64
CA PHE A 243 -11.80 -21.10 -2.19
C PHE A 243 -13.16 -20.47 -1.87
N ASN A 244 -13.45 -19.30 -2.47
CA ASN A 244 -14.75 -18.63 -2.30
C ASN A 244 -15.94 -19.51 -2.74
N ALA A 245 -15.81 -20.23 -3.86
CA ALA A 245 -16.86 -21.10 -4.36
C ALA A 245 -17.13 -22.29 -3.41
N HIS A 246 -16.09 -22.87 -2.80
CA HIS A 246 -16.25 -23.92 -1.81
C HIS A 246 -17.05 -23.44 -0.59
N HIS A 247 -16.67 -22.31 0.01
CA HIS A 247 -17.38 -21.75 1.16
C HIS A 247 -18.78 -21.21 0.82
N GLY A 248 -19.00 -20.75 -0.41
CA GLY A 248 -20.33 -20.38 -0.89
C GLY A 248 -21.28 -21.59 -0.94
N ARG A 249 -20.80 -22.77 -1.34
CA ARG A 249 -21.61 -24.01 -1.37
C ARG A 249 -21.92 -24.54 0.03
N THR A 250 -20.98 -24.50 0.96
CA THR A 250 -21.19 -24.98 2.33
C THR A 250 -22.19 -24.11 3.11
N LYS A 251 -22.22 -22.79 2.84
CA LYS A 251 -23.23 -21.87 3.42
C LYS A 251 -24.64 -22.13 2.90
N VAL A 252 -24.81 -22.49 1.63
CA VAL A 252 -26.13 -22.85 1.04
C VAL A 252 -26.62 -24.22 1.56
N GLY A 253 -25.71 -25.09 2.02
CA GLY A 253 -26.03 -26.39 2.63
C GLY A 253 -26.50 -26.34 4.09
N GLN A 254 -26.41 -25.20 4.78
CA GLN A 254 -27.02 -25.01 6.11
C GLN A 254 -28.49 -24.57 5.94
N PRO A 255 -29.45 -25.20 6.64
CA PRO A 255 -30.85 -24.81 6.52
C PRO A 255 -31.03 -23.38 7.07
N LEU A 256 -31.47 -22.47 6.20
CA LEU A 256 -31.94 -21.15 6.62
C LEU A 256 -33.11 -21.32 7.62
N PRO A 257 -33.19 -20.50 8.69
CA PRO A 257 -34.30 -20.57 9.65
C PRO A 257 -35.68 -20.21 9.06
N HIS A 258 -35.72 -19.76 7.81
CA HIS A 258 -36.94 -19.46 7.08
C HIS A 258 -36.88 -20.16 5.71
N GLY A 259 -37.81 -21.10 5.50
CA GLY A 259 -37.84 -22.04 4.37
C GLY A 259 -37.98 -21.39 2.98
N PRO A 260 -37.97 -22.20 1.91
CA PRO A 260 -37.86 -21.68 0.55
C PRO A 260 -39.17 -21.03 0.07
N VAL A 261 -39.04 -19.82 -0.48
CA VAL A 261 -40.09 -19.21 -1.31
C VAL A 261 -39.89 -19.70 -2.75
N VAL A 262 -40.85 -20.48 -3.24
CA VAL A 262 -40.89 -20.98 -4.62
C VAL A 262 -41.30 -19.83 -5.56
N GLY A 263 -40.51 -19.54 -6.61
CA GLY A 263 -41.02 -18.72 -7.73
C GLY A 263 -40.06 -17.81 -8.48
N THR A 264 -38.79 -17.68 -8.10
CA THR A 264 -37.81 -16.89 -8.86
C THR A 264 -36.63 -17.76 -9.26
N VAL A 265 -36.29 -17.78 -10.55
CA VAL A 265 -34.99 -18.28 -11.02
C VAL A 265 -33.92 -17.58 -10.19
N PRO A 266 -33.10 -18.29 -9.40
CA PRO A 266 -32.07 -17.62 -8.63
C PRO A 266 -31.08 -17.04 -9.64
N LEU A 267 -30.93 -15.71 -9.64
CA LEU A 267 -29.64 -15.13 -9.98
C LEU A 267 -28.63 -15.89 -9.14
N SER A 268 -27.69 -16.58 -9.82
CA SER A 268 -26.67 -17.45 -9.22
C SER A 268 -26.26 -16.91 -7.84
N PRO A 269 -26.35 -17.69 -6.75
CA PRO A 269 -26.01 -17.20 -5.42
C PRO A 269 -24.63 -16.55 -5.51
N CYS A 270 -24.55 -15.25 -5.23
CA CYS A 270 -23.27 -14.54 -5.18
C CYS A 270 -22.36 -15.35 -4.27
N PRO A 271 -21.19 -15.81 -4.74
CA PRO A 271 -20.32 -16.61 -3.91
C PRO A 271 -19.91 -15.73 -2.72
N CYS A 272 -20.26 -16.18 -1.51
CA CYS A 272 -19.85 -15.55 -0.27
C CYS A 272 -18.33 -15.38 -0.31
N SER A 273 -17.86 -14.16 -0.58
CA SER A 273 -16.42 -13.92 -0.73
C SER A 273 -15.79 -14.02 0.65
N GLN A 274 -14.90 -14.99 0.86
CA GLN A 274 -14.11 -15.14 2.08
C GLN A 274 -12.72 -14.52 1.91
N VAL A 275 -12.21 -14.52 0.68
CA VAL A 275 -10.97 -13.87 0.30
C VAL A 275 -11.17 -12.98 -0.93
N ALA A 276 -10.37 -11.92 -1.04
CA ALA A 276 -10.37 -11.04 -2.20
C ALA A 276 -8.94 -10.69 -2.61
N TYR A 277 -8.62 -10.83 -3.88
CA TYR A 277 -7.31 -10.48 -4.40
C TYR A 277 -7.31 -9.08 -5.04
N THR A 278 -6.15 -8.43 -5.02
CA THR A 278 -5.81 -7.30 -5.88
C THR A 278 -4.34 -7.36 -6.28
N PHE A 279 -4.03 -6.80 -7.43
CA PHE A 279 -2.68 -6.75 -7.99
C PHE A 279 -2.39 -5.33 -8.46
N ASP A 280 -1.26 -4.78 -8.01
CA ASP A 280 -0.72 -3.52 -8.50
C ASP A 280 0.07 -3.73 -9.81
N ALA A 281 0.96 -2.80 -10.15
CA ALA A 281 1.89 -2.92 -11.27
C ALA A 281 2.99 -3.96 -11.01
N GLY A 282 2.63 -5.24 -10.93
CA GLY A 282 3.52 -6.40 -10.77
C GLY A 282 2.75 -7.68 -10.46
N PRO A 283 3.43 -8.84 -10.40
CA PRO A 283 2.76 -10.14 -10.28
C PRO A 283 2.38 -10.53 -8.83
N ASN A 284 2.79 -9.74 -7.84
CA ASN A 284 2.56 -10.03 -6.43
C ASN A 284 1.09 -9.81 -6.08
N ALA A 285 0.49 -10.78 -5.42
CA ALA A 285 -0.91 -10.71 -5.02
C ALA A 285 -1.04 -10.11 -3.63
N VAL A 286 -1.98 -9.18 -3.45
CA VAL A 286 -2.44 -8.74 -2.14
C VAL A 286 -3.81 -9.38 -1.92
N ILE A 287 -3.93 -10.17 -0.85
CA ILE A 287 -5.17 -10.85 -0.50
C ILE A 287 -5.74 -10.24 0.78
N PHE A 288 -6.99 -9.80 0.71
CA PHE A 288 -7.79 -9.40 1.85
C PHE A 288 -8.65 -10.57 2.32
N MET A 289 -8.82 -10.68 3.64
CA MET A 289 -9.70 -11.64 4.31
C MET A 289 -10.02 -11.16 5.73
N LEU A 290 -11.00 -11.78 6.38
CA LEU A 290 -11.21 -11.57 7.81
C LEU A 290 -10.29 -12.49 8.62
N GLU A 291 -10.00 -12.12 9.86
CA GLU A 291 -9.04 -12.80 10.75
C GLU A 291 -9.34 -14.29 10.96
N ASP A 292 -10.61 -14.66 11.01
CA ASP A 292 -11.06 -16.05 11.15
C ASP A 292 -10.72 -16.95 9.94
N THR A 293 -10.45 -16.35 8.78
CA THR A 293 -10.15 -17.04 7.52
C THR A 293 -8.64 -17.20 7.29
N VAL A 294 -7.80 -16.47 8.04
CA VAL A 294 -6.35 -16.37 7.77
C VAL A 294 -5.66 -17.73 7.86
N ASP A 295 -5.87 -18.48 8.93
CA ASP A 295 -5.17 -19.74 9.17
C ASP A 295 -5.50 -20.79 8.10
N GLU A 296 -6.79 -20.92 7.75
CA GLU A 296 -7.27 -21.83 6.71
C GLU A 296 -6.71 -21.46 5.33
N PHE A 297 -6.79 -20.18 4.96
CA PHE A 297 -6.34 -19.73 3.65
C PHE A 297 -4.81 -19.81 3.50
N VAL A 298 -4.04 -19.51 4.55
CA VAL A 298 -2.57 -19.68 4.52
C VAL A 298 -2.18 -21.14 4.31
N GLU A 299 -2.87 -22.08 4.95
CA GLU A 299 -2.62 -23.51 4.73
C GLU A 299 -3.01 -23.95 3.31
N VAL A 300 -4.11 -23.44 2.76
CA VAL A 300 -4.47 -23.65 1.34
C VAL A 300 -3.38 -23.13 0.40
N VAL A 301 -2.81 -21.95 0.67
CA VAL A 301 -1.70 -21.39 -0.10
C VAL A 301 -0.45 -22.26 0.03
N ARG A 302 -0.11 -22.73 1.23
CA ARG A 302 1.05 -23.63 1.46
C ARG A 302 0.95 -24.92 0.66
N ARG A 303 -0.24 -25.52 0.57
CA ARG A 303 -0.44 -26.74 -0.23
C ARG A 303 -0.47 -26.48 -1.73
N SER A 304 -1.01 -25.34 -2.16
CA SER A 304 -1.09 -24.96 -3.58
C SER A 304 0.25 -24.45 -4.13
N PHE A 305 1.07 -23.86 -3.26
CA PHE A 305 2.38 -23.29 -3.59
C PHE A 305 3.42 -23.70 -2.54
N PRO A 306 3.80 -24.99 -2.49
CA PRO A 306 4.77 -25.46 -1.50
C PRO A 306 6.08 -24.66 -1.58
N PRO A 307 6.68 -24.23 -0.46
CA PRO A 307 7.96 -23.54 -0.52
C PRO A 307 9.05 -24.46 -1.10
N ALA A 308 9.91 -23.94 -2.00
CA ALA A 308 10.95 -24.73 -2.68
C ALA A 308 11.97 -25.36 -1.70
N SER A 309 12.26 -24.67 -0.59
CA SER A 309 12.96 -25.11 0.62
C SER A 309 13.24 -23.84 1.39
N ASN A 310 12.65 -23.62 2.56
CA ASN A 310 13.00 -22.49 3.43
C ASN A 310 12.49 -22.76 4.84
N GLY A 311 13.40 -23.20 5.73
CA GLY A 311 13.13 -23.23 7.16
C GLY A 311 12.55 -21.89 7.63
N ASP A 312 11.46 -21.95 8.41
CA ASP A 312 10.77 -20.89 9.18
C ASP A 312 10.51 -19.49 8.54
N GLN A 313 10.95 -19.19 7.32
CA GLN A 313 10.93 -17.84 6.72
C GLN A 313 9.87 -17.64 5.63
N PHE A 314 9.10 -18.67 5.28
CA PHE A 314 8.05 -18.59 4.27
C PHE A 314 6.91 -17.66 4.69
N LEU A 315 6.62 -17.57 5.99
CA LEU A 315 5.64 -16.66 6.54
C LEU A 315 6.36 -15.60 7.38
N ARG A 316 6.10 -14.32 7.11
CA ARG A 316 6.70 -13.20 7.83
C ARG A 316 5.60 -12.24 8.30
N GLY A 317 5.87 -11.51 9.36
CA GLY A 317 4.92 -10.54 9.91
C GLY A 317 4.18 -11.10 11.10
N ARG A 318 2.85 -10.99 11.11
CA ARG A 318 2.03 -11.49 12.23
C ARG A 318 2.02 -13.03 12.23
N PRO A 319 2.00 -13.66 13.43
CA PRO A 319 1.87 -15.10 13.52
C PRO A 319 0.55 -15.57 12.89
N VAL A 320 0.55 -16.80 12.38
CA VAL A 320 -0.62 -17.50 11.83
C VAL A 320 -0.69 -18.83 12.56
N GLY A 321 -1.88 -19.24 12.95
CA GLY A 321 -2.12 -20.51 13.61
C GLY A 321 -1.94 -21.71 12.67
N THR A 322 -2.31 -22.88 13.18
CA THR A 322 -2.36 -24.10 12.37
C THR A 322 -3.81 -24.43 12.05
N ALA A 323 -4.12 -24.63 10.77
CA ALA A 323 -5.42 -25.09 10.33
C ALA A 323 -5.33 -26.53 9.80
N VAL A 324 -6.32 -27.37 10.15
CA VAL A 324 -6.52 -28.67 9.52
C VAL A 324 -7.55 -28.49 8.42
N LEU A 325 -7.15 -28.69 7.17
CA LEU A 325 -8.06 -28.53 6.04
C LEU A 325 -8.93 -29.79 5.86
N PRO A 326 -10.26 -29.66 5.75
CA PRO A 326 -11.14 -30.76 5.35
C PRO A 326 -10.74 -31.34 3.99
N GLU A 327 -10.86 -32.65 3.81
CA GLU A 327 -10.51 -33.31 2.53
C GLU A 327 -11.31 -32.75 1.34
N GLU A 328 -12.58 -32.40 1.57
CA GLU A 328 -13.43 -31.77 0.55
C GLU A 328 -12.90 -30.42 0.07
N LEU A 329 -12.35 -29.61 0.99
CA LEU A 329 -11.74 -28.32 0.67
C LEU A 329 -10.45 -28.54 -0.13
N VAL A 330 -9.60 -29.47 0.31
CA VAL A 330 -8.33 -29.79 -0.38
C VAL A 330 -8.60 -30.24 -1.81
N SER A 331 -9.54 -31.18 -2.00
CA SER A 331 -9.92 -31.71 -3.30
C SER A 331 -10.49 -30.64 -4.24
N ALA A 332 -11.29 -29.69 -3.70
CA ALA A 332 -11.90 -28.64 -4.49
C ALA A 332 -10.94 -27.49 -4.85
N VAL A 333 -9.97 -27.19 -4.00
CA VAL A 333 -9.20 -25.93 -4.06
C VAL A 333 -7.74 -26.15 -4.44
N VAL A 334 -7.10 -27.22 -3.97
CA VAL A 334 -5.67 -27.49 -4.21
C VAL A 334 -5.53 -28.34 -5.48
N VAL A 335 -5.40 -27.68 -6.63
CA VAL A 335 -5.17 -28.33 -7.93
C VAL A 335 -3.84 -27.86 -8.49
N ASP A 336 -3.05 -28.82 -9.01
CA ASP A 336 -1.73 -28.64 -9.63
C ASP A 336 -0.76 -27.76 -8.82
N PRO A 337 -0.24 -28.27 -7.67
CA PRO A 337 0.69 -27.53 -6.83
C PRO A 337 1.89 -26.99 -7.62
N ALA A 338 2.31 -25.77 -7.30
CA ALA A 338 3.45 -25.10 -7.93
C ALA A 338 4.55 -24.81 -6.89
N PRO A 339 5.44 -25.78 -6.59
CA PRO A 339 6.51 -25.59 -5.63
C PRO A 339 7.41 -24.40 -6.02
N GLY A 340 7.75 -23.54 -5.04
CA GLY A 340 8.65 -22.41 -5.21
C GLY A 340 8.08 -21.18 -5.92
N ALA A 341 6.84 -21.24 -6.42
CA ALA A 341 6.24 -20.14 -7.18
C ALA A 341 5.90 -18.91 -6.32
N ILE A 342 5.74 -19.09 -5.00
CA ILE A 342 5.67 -18.01 -4.02
C ILE A 342 6.96 -18.06 -3.19
N HIS A 343 7.68 -16.95 -3.12
CA HIS A 343 8.92 -16.84 -2.34
C HIS A 343 8.62 -16.79 -0.84
N TYR A 344 7.66 -15.95 -0.43
CA TYR A 344 7.19 -15.82 0.94
C TYR A 344 5.85 -15.06 1.00
N ILE A 345 5.19 -15.15 2.16
CA ILE A 345 3.94 -14.48 2.52
C ILE A 345 4.26 -13.42 3.58
N LEU A 346 3.79 -12.19 3.37
CA LEU A 346 3.77 -11.16 4.39
C LEU A 346 2.36 -11.05 4.98
N HIS A 347 2.19 -11.38 6.26
CA HIS A 347 0.92 -11.22 6.97
C HIS A 347 0.91 -9.91 7.77
N THR A 348 -0.07 -9.05 7.49
CA THR A 348 -0.29 -7.77 8.17
C THR A 348 -1.79 -7.43 8.29
N LYS A 349 -2.12 -6.31 8.93
CA LYS A 349 -3.50 -5.86 9.21
C LYS A 349 -3.62 -4.37 8.98
N VAL A 350 -4.83 -3.86 8.69
CA VAL A 350 -5.07 -2.40 8.63
C VAL A 350 -4.82 -1.71 9.97
N TRP A 351 -4.77 -2.46 11.08
CA TRP A 351 -4.37 -1.98 12.41
C TRP A 351 -3.35 -2.90 13.08
N GLY A 352 -2.29 -2.31 13.63
CA GLY A 352 -1.29 -2.97 14.46
C GLY A 352 -0.87 -2.07 15.60
N GLY A 353 -1.81 -1.72 16.50
CA GLY A 353 -1.62 -0.67 17.49
C GLY A 353 -0.35 -0.79 18.35
N ARG A 354 0.15 0.37 18.83
CA ARG A 354 0.86 0.55 20.11
C ARG A 354 0.80 2.02 20.54
N GLY A 355 0.75 2.23 21.87
CA GLY A 355 0.50 3.51 22.55
C GLY A 355 1.62 4.54 22.39
N THR A 356 1.23 5.80 22.45
CA THR A 356 2.09 6.98 22.38
C THR A 356 2.28 7.57 23.79
N ASP A 357 3.53 7.91 24.14
CA ASP A 357 3.88 8.71 25.32
C ASP A 357 4.30 10.12 24.84
N PRO A 358 3.70 11.26 25.30
CA PRO A 358 3.78 12.54 24.60
C PRO A 358 4.86 13.55 25.08
N SER A 359 5.89 13.16 25.83
CA SER A 359 6.80 14.17 26.44
C SER A 359 8.31 13.94 26.23
N ALA A 360 8.93 14.59 25.23
CA ALA A 360 10.37 14.88 25.21
C ALA A 360 10.77 16.06 24.28
N PRO A 361 11.88 16.80 24.56
CA PRO A 361 12.22 18.10 23.95
C PRO A 361 13.07 18.03 22.66
N CYS A 362 13.09 19.13 21.89
CA CYS A 362 13.67 19.30 20.54
C CYS A 362 15.21 19.21 20.44
N CYS A 363 15.69 18.45 19.44
CA CYS A 363 17.06 18.42 18.89
C CYS A 363 16.97 18.66 17.34
N PRO A 364 17.94 19.28 16.65
CA PRO A 364 17.84 19.63 15.22
C PRO A 364 17.95 18.45 14.22
N LEU A 365 17.68 17.23 14.68
CA LEU A 365 17.59 16.00 13.89
C LEU A 365 16.15 15.49 14.02
N THR A 366 15.49 15.17 12.90
CA THR A 366 14.07 14.76 12.91
C THR A 366 13.85 13.52 12.05
N HIS A 367 13.13 12.55 12.63
CA HIS A 367 13.03 11.16 12.15
C HIS A 367 11.58 10.77 12.06
N LEU A 368 11.12 10.32 10.90
CA LEU A 368 9.74 9.88 10.71
C LEU A 368 9.68 8.51 10.05
N LEU A 369 8.68 7.75 10.46
CA LEU A 369 8.20 6.54 9.81
C LEU A 369 7.00 6.89 8.94
N SER A 370 6.94 6.36 7.73
CA SER A 370 5.69 6.25 6.96
C SER A 370 4.83 5.15 7.56
N PRO A 371 3.49 5.22 7.43
CA PRO A 371 2.56 4.34 8.09
C PRO A 371 2.92 2.87 7.94
N GLN A 372 2.83 2.24 9.09
CA GLN A 372 2.51 0.84 9.22
C GLN A 372 1.15 0.57 8.57
N PRO A 373 0.81 -0.67 8.21
CA PRO A 373 -0.58 -1.09 8.17
C PRO A 373 -1.20 -0.76 9.56
N GLY A 374 -1.96 0.33 9.65
CA GLY A 374 -2.26 1.04 10.91
C GLY A 374 -2.40 2.57 10.79
N PRO A 375 -1.83 3.34 11.74
CA PRO A 375 -1.91 4.79 11.76
C PRO A 375 -1.05 5.43 10.66
N GLY A 376 -1.30 6.71 10.35
CA GLY A 376 -0.49 7.54 9.44
C GLY A 376 1.00 7.69 9.85
N PRO A 377 1.79 8.55 9.18
CA PRO A 377 3.21 8.72 9.50
C PRO A 377 3.47 9.03 10.99
N GLN A 378 4.54 8.48 11.58
CA GLN A 378 4.86 8.56 13.01
C GLN A 378 6.26 9.13 13.26
N LEU A 379 6.42 10.01 14.24
CA LEU A 379 7.72 10.51 14.68
C LEU A 379 8.45 9.43 15.51
N LEU A 380 9.76 9.35 15.36
CA LEU A 380 10.63 8.53 16.21
C LEU A 380 11.49 9.44 17.07
N ASP A 381 11.42 9.26 18.38
CA ASP A 381 12.17 10.06 19.35
C ASP A 381 13.48 9.40 19.81
N ASP A 382 13.72 8.14 19.42
CA ASP A 382 14.90 7.36 19.78
C ASP A 382 16.07 7.63 18.83
N PRO A 383 17.18 8.24 19.31
CA PRO A 383 18.34 8.57 18.50
C PRO A 383 19.02 7.39 17.82
N SER A 384 18.88 6.18 18.37
CA SER A 384 19.47 4.97 17.79
C SER A 384 18.83 4.55 16.47
N GLN A 385 17.65 5.10 16.15
CA GLN A 385 16.92 4.83 14.92
C GLN A 385 17.21 5.85 13.82
N HIS A 386 18.13 6.79 14.06
CA HIS A 386 18.57 7.77 13.08
C HIS A 386 19.36 7.09 11.96
N LEU A 387 18.98 7.37 10.71
CA LEU A 387 19.67 6.85 9.53
C LEU A 387 20.86 7.73 9.13
N LEU A 388 20.93 8.97 9.64
CA LEU A 388 22.07 9.87 9.47
C LEU A 388 22.81 10.05 10.79
N GLY A 389 24.14 10.04 10.73
CA GLY A 389 25.02 10.35 11.84
C GLY A 389 25.11 11.85 12.14
N PRO A 390 25.87 12.25 13.16
CA PRO A 390 26.08 13.66 13.52
C PRO A 390 26.72 14.51 12.40
N ASP A 391 27.45 13.86 11.49
CA ASP A 391 28.05 14.46 10.29
C ASP A 391 27.04 14.65 9.14
N GLY A 392 25.81 14.16 9.29
CA GLY A 392 24.79 14.20 8.26
C GLY A 392 24.97 13.16 7.16
N LEU A 393 25.79 12.12 7.37
CA LEU A 393 25.98 11.03 6.42
C LEU A 393 25.34 9.73 6.95
N PRO A 394 25.04 8.74 6.08
CA PRO A 394 24.40 7.51 6.52
C PRO A 394 25.16 6.76 7.63
N CYS A 395 24.46 6.38 8.71
CA CYS A 395 25.03 5.58 9.81
C CYS A 395 25.51 4.20 9.38
N ARG A 396 24.94 3.67 8.29
CA ARG A 396 25.28 2.38 7.69
C ARG A 396 25.63 2.63 6.23
N SER A 397 26.90 2.42 5.86
CA SER A 397 27.27 2.27 4.47
C SER A 397 26.77 0.92 3.96
N ALA A 398 26.22 0.90 2.73
CA ALA A 398 25.64 -0.28 2.10
C ALA A 398 26.61 -1.48 2.03
#